data_AF-A0A4R1KDD7-F1
#
_entry.id   AF-A0A4R1KDD7-F1
#
_cell.length_a   1.000
_cell.length_b   1.000
_cell.length_c   1.000
_cell.angle_alpha   90.00
_cell.angle_beta   90.00
_cell.angle_gamma   90.00
#
_symmetry.space_group_name_H-M   'P 1'
#
loop_
_entity.id
_entity.type
_entity.pdbx_description
1 polymer ?
#
loop_
_entity_poly.entity_id
_entity_poly.type
_entity_poly.pdbx_seq_one_letter_code
_entity_poly.pdbx_strand_id
1 'polypeptide(L)'
;MKILVLGGTSDSREYIKKLDCDYIVTVATEYGFESFSKDFPTVQIRFDELSLTAFIKEHGITAIADTTHPFAKNITALAVETAEKLGIEYINAMRNPKLDSDYEGIIVVETYEEAAAKAAEFSSVLLTIGSNRIDAFKEIISRCTVRILPFEKSIQKCREAGAEYRQIIAMQGPFSEEFNTALMKEIRADALVTKLSGDSGGLQEKIDACEKTKAACIVITGG
;
A
#
# COMPACT_ATOMS: atom_id res chain seq x y z
N MET A 1 -6.78 -25.22 15.50
CA MET A 1 -7.07 -23.80 15.19
C MET A 1 -6.68 -23.57 13.74
N LYS A 2 -7.56 -22.94 12.97
CA LYS A 2 -7.31 -22.62 11.56
C LYS A 2 -7.60 -21.15 11.32
N ILE A 3 -6.61 -20.43 10.79
CA ILE A 3 -6.64 -18.97 10.66
C ILE A 3 -6.87 -18.55 9.21
N LEU A 4 -7.78 -17.61 9.00
CA LEU A 4 -7.86 -16.85 7.75
C LEU A 4 -6.94 -15.65 7.84
N VAL A 5 -5.90 -15.60 7.01
CA VAL A 5 -5.01 -14.45 6.91
C VAL A 5 -5.47 -13.55 5.76
N LEU A 6 -5.99 -12.37 6.10
CA LEU A 6 -6.29 -11.33 5.11
C LEU A 6 -4.98 -10.64 4.76
N GLY A 7 -4.45 -10.91 3.56
CA GLY A 7 -3.07 -10.57 3.24
C GLY A 7 -2.82 -10.09 1.82
N GLY A 8 -1.55 -10.17 1.43
CA GLY A 8 -1.05 -9.64 0.15
C GLY A 8 0.08 -8.63 0.31
N THR A 9 0.59 -8.43 1.53
CA THR A 9 1.72 -7.55 1.83
C THR A 9 2.88 -8.35 2.42
N SER A 10 4.10 -7.85 2.31
CA SER A 10 5.27 -8.45 2.96
C SER A 10 5.06 -8.65 4.47
N ASP A 11 4.32 -7.77 5.14
CA ASP A 11 3.94 -7.92 6.55
C ASP A 11 3.11 -9.20 6.78
N SER A 12 2.19 -9.53 5.86
CA SER A 12 1.48 -10.82 5.88
C SER A 12 2.46 -11.99 5.88
N ARG A 13 3.52 -11.93 5.06
CA ARG A 13 4.53 -13.01 4.97
C ARG A 13 5.28 -13.17 6.28
N GLU A 14 5.69 -12.08 6.91
CA GLU A 14 6.38 -12.12 8.20
C GLU A 14 5.49 -12.65 9.32
N TYR A 15 4.21 -12.30 9.28
CA TYR A 15 3.22 -12.82 10.23
C TYR A 15 3.03 -14.33 10.04
N ILE A 16 2.80 -14.78 8.80
CA ILE A 16 2.60 -16.20 8.47
C ILE A 16 3.79 -17.06 8.91
N LYS A 17 5.03 -16.58 8.73
CA LYS A 17 6.25 -17.30 9.16
C LYS A 17 6.31 -17.57 10.67
N LYS A 18 5.53 -16.85 11.48
CA LYS A 18 5.48 -17.02 12.94
C LYS A 18 4.29 -17.87 13.39
N LEU A 19 3.40 -18.25 12.47
CA LEU A 19 2.25 -19.10 12.78
C LEU A 19 2.68 -20.56 12.88
N ASP A 20 2.20 -21.24 13.93
CA ASP A 20 2.41 -22.67 14.17
C ASP A 20 1.07 -23.44 14.09
N CYS A 21 0.16 -22.98 13.25
CA CYS A 21 -1.18 -23.55 13.07
C CYS A 21 -1.58 -23.55 11.59
N ASP A 22 -2.67 -24.23 11.24
CA ASP A 22 -3.19 -24.21 9.88
C ASP A 22 -3.68 -22.82 9.49
N TYR A 23 -3.43 -22.41 8.26
CA TYR A 23 -3.89 -21.12 7.75
C TYR A 23 -4.26 -21.17 6.26
N ILE A 24 -5.10 -20.22 5.84
CA ILE A 24 -5.36 -19.91 4.43
C ILE A 24 -5.15 -18.40 4.25
N VAL A 25 -4.38 -18.02 3.24
CA VAL A 25 -4.18 -16.61 2.88
C VAL A 25 -5.20 -16.23 1.83
N THR A 26 -5.86 -15.09 1.99
CA THR A 26 -6.71 -14.52 0.94
C THR A 26 -6.17 -13.19 0.47
N VAL A 27 -6.19 -13.01 -0.85
CA VAL A 27 -5.68 -11.81 -1.52
C VAL A 27 -6.71 -11.29 -2.53
N ALA A 28 -6.85 -9.97 -2.58
CA ALA A 28 -7.88 -9.31 -3.42
C ALA A 28 -7.43 -9.07 -4.88
N THR A 29 -6.19 -9.41 -5.23
CA THR A 29 -5.59 -9.10 -6.53
C THR A 29 -4.86 -10.30 -7.09
N GLU A 30 -4.85 -10.41 -8.42
CA GLU A 30 -4.10 -11.43 -9.16
C GLU A 30 -2.60 -11.36 -8.85
N TYR A 31 -2.04 -10.15 -8.80
CA TYR A 31 -0.65 -9.94 -8.37
C TYR A 31 -0.36 -10.49 -6.96
N GLY A 32 -1.25 -10.21 -6.00
CA GLY A 32 -1.13 -10.76 -4.65
C GLY A 32 -1.16 -12.30 -4.68
N PHE A 33 -2.01 -12.87 -5.53
CA PHE A 33 -2.12 -14.32 -5.70
C PHE A 33 -0.87 -14.93 -6.31
N GLU A 34 -0.38 -14.41 -7.43
CA GLU A 34 0.87 -14.88 -8.06
C GLU A 34 2.07 -14.77 -7.13
N SER A 35 2.11 -13.71 -6.31
CA SER A 35 3.16 -13.50 -5.32
C SER A 35 3.09 -14.55 -4.20
N PHE A 36 1.92 -14.77 -3.61
CA PHE A 36 1.78 -15.59 -2.40
C PHE A 36 1.56 -17.09 -2.65
N SER A 37 0.86 -17.46 -3.73
CA SER A 37 0.50 -18.84 -4.03
C SER A 37 1.70 -19.77 -4.23
N LYS A 38 2.88 -19.21 -4.51
CA LYS A 38 4.15 -19.96 -4.62
C LYS A 38 4.65 -20.48 -3.28
N ASP A 39 4.41 -19.73 -2.21
CA ASP A 39 5.00 -19.98 -0.89
C ASP A 39 3.95 -20.37 0.16
N PHE A 40 2.68 -20.05 -0.07
CA PHE A 40 1.60 -20.17 0.92
C PHE A 40 0.29 -20.69 0.31
N PRO A 41 -0.53 -21.45 1.05
CA PRO A 41 -1.89 -21.81 0.67
C PRO A 41 -2.75 -20.55 0.52
N THR A 42 -2.92 -20.11 -0.72
CA THR A 42 -3.49 -18.80 -1.05
C THR A 42 -4.74 -18.95 -1.92
N VAL A 43 -5.74 -18.11 -1.70
CA VAL A 43 -6.96 -18.00 -2.52
C VAL A 43 -7.13 -16.55 -2.97
N GLN A 44 -7.33 -16.35 -4.28
CA GLN A 44 -7.68 -15.04 -4.81
C GLN A 44 -9.19 -14.82 -4.67
N ILE A 45 -9.58 -13.91 -3.79
CA ILE A 45 -11.00 -13.60 -3.56
C ILE A 45 -11.17 -12.17 -3.07
N ARG A 46 -12.26 -11.53 -3.50
CA ARG A 46 -12.75 -10.28 -2.93
C ARG A 46 -14.01 -10.60 -2.16
N PHE A 47 -13.94 -10.38 -0.86
CA PHE A 47 -15.04 -10.68 0.03
C PHE A 47 -16.07 -9.54 0.06
N ASP A 48 -17.32 -9.97 0.09
CA ASP A 48 -18.45 -9.30 0.71
C ASP A 48 -18.88 -10.09 1.96
N GLU A 49 -19.92 -9.63 2.65
CA GLU A 49 -20.38 -10.24 3.91
C GLU A 49 -20.78 -11.71 3.75
N LEU A 50 -21.52 -12.02 2.68
CA LEU A 50 -22.03 -13.36 2.45
C LEU A 50 -20.90 -14.33 2.09
N SER A 51 -20.01 -13.91 1.19
CA SER A 51 -18.87 -14.72 0.75
C SER A 51 -17.84 -14.93 1.86
N LEU A 52 -17.56 -13.92 2.70
CA LEU A 52 -16.65 -14.10 3.84
C LEU A 52 -17.23 -15.09 4.85
N THR A 53 -18.51 -14.94 5.18
CA THR A 53 -19.22 -15.83 6.10
C THR A 53 -19.24 -17.27 5.58
N ALA A 54 -19.57 -17.45 4.30
CA ALA A 54 -19.59 -18.77 3.67
C ALA A 54 -18.20 -19.41 3.67
N PHE A 55 -17.17 -18.64 3.32
CA PHE A 55 -15.78 -19.10 3.28
C PHE A 55 -15.28 -19.55 4.66
N ILE A 56 -15.59 -18.79 5.71
CA ILE A 56 -15.24 -19.14 7.09
C ILE A 56 -15.86 -20.48 7.49
N LYS A 57 -17.14 -20.67 7.20
CA LYS A 57 -17.87 -21.91 7.53
C LYS A 57 -17.37 -23.11 6.73
N GLU A 58 -17.19 -22.94 5.42
CA GLU A 58 -16.73 -24.00 4.51
C GLU A 58 -15.35 -24.53 4.91
N HIS A 59 -14.44 -23.63 5.28
CA HIS A 59 -13.06 -24.00 5.58
C HIS A 59 -12.78 -24.29 7.06
N GLY A 60 -13.79 -24.19 7.94
CA GLY A 60 -13.65 -24.40 9.39
C GLY A 60 -12.70 -23.40 10.04
N ILE A 61 -12.74 -22.15 9.60
CA ILE A 61 -11.90 -21.06 10.14
C ILE A 61 -12.39 -20.70 11.54
N THR A 62 -11.43 -20.51 12.45
CA THR A 62 -11.68 -20.24 13.89
C THR A 62 -11.09 -18.91 14.37
N ALA A 63 -10.28 -18.27 13.53
CA ALA A 63 -9.79 -16.91 13.76
C ALA A 63 -9.51 -16.20 12.43
N ILE A 64 -9.64 -14.87 12.41
CA ILE A 64 -9.23 -14.00 11.30
C ILE A 64 -8.02 -13.19 11.76
N ALA A 65 -6.91 -13.29 11.02
CA ALA A 65 -5.76 -12.43 11.18
C ALA A 65 -5.76 -11.37 10.07
N ASP A 66 -6.02 -10.12 10.46
CA ASP A 66 -6.02 -8.98 9.55
C ASP A 66 -4.62 -8.39 9.47
N THR A 67 -3.94 -8.64 8.34
CA THR A 67 -2.63 -8.03 8.01
C THR A 67 -2.77 -6.99 6.90
N THR A 68 -4.01 -6.56 6.60
CA THR A 68 -4.28 -5.58 5.56
C THR A 68 -3.85 -4.19 6.00
N HIS A 69 -3.48 -3.36 5.03
CA HIS A 69 -3.02 -2.00 5.32
C HIS A 69 -4.16 -1.15 5.90
N PRO A 70 -3.92 -0.17 6.79
CA PRO A 70 -4.96 0.74 7.31
C PRO A 70 -5.78 1.50 6.24
N PHE A 71 -5.30 1.58 4.99
CA PHE A 71 -6.09 2.11 3.86
C PHE A 71 -7.19 1.15 3.38
N ALA A 72 -7.16 -0.12 3.77
CA ALA A 72 -8.10 -1.17 3.38
C ALA A 72 -9.34 -1.23 4.29
N LYS A 73 -9.89 -0.06 4.64
CA LYS A 73 -10.99 0.12 5.62
C LYS A 73 -12.16 -0.84 5.40
N ASN A 74 -12.54 -1.09 4.14
CA ASN A 74 -13.70 -1.92 3.81
C ASN A 74 -13.55 -3.39 4.25
N ILE A 75 -12.39 -4.01 3.99
CA ILE A 75 -12.18 -5.42 4.34
C ILE A 75 -11.96 -5.58 5.84
N THR A 76 -11.29 -4.63 6.49
CA THR A 76 -11.11 -4.61 7.94
C THR A 76 -12.46 -4.53 8.67
N ALA A 77 -13.33 -3.57 8.29
CA ALA A 77 -14.66 -3.45 8.88
C ALA A 77 -15.49 -4.73 8.70
N LEU A 78 -15.46 -5.29 7.50
CA LEU A 78 -16.14 -6.53 7.17
C LEU A 78 -15.66 -7.73 8.02
N ALA A 79 -14.35 -7.82 8.23
CA ALA A 79 -13.73 -8.89 8.99
C ALA A 79 -14.10 -8.82 10.48
N VAL A 80 -14.08 -7.62 11.07
CA VAL A 80 -14.50 -7.38 12.46
C VAL A 80 -15.96 -7.79 12.64
N GLU A 81 -16.86 -7.26 11.81
CA GLU A 81 -18.29 -7.54 11.90
C GLU A 81 -18.60 -9.03 11.72
N THR A 82 -17.92 -9.69 10.78
CA THR A 82 -18.12 -11.13 10.52
C THR A 82 -17.58 -11.98 11.67
N ALA A 83 -16.44 -11.62 12.25
CA ALA A 83 -15.88 -12.32 13.40
C ALA A 83 -16.81 -12.24 14.62
N GLU A 84 -17.35 -11.06 14.89
CA GLU A 84 -18.34 -10.83 15.95
C GLU A 84 -19.61 -11.66 15.72
N LYS A 85 -20.17 -11.63 14.51
CA LYS A 85 -21.38 -12.40 14.14
C LYS A 85 -21.20 -13.91 14.29
N LEU A 86 -20.01 -14.42 14.01
CA LEU A 86 -19.71 -15.85 14.07
C LEU A 86 -19.11 -16.31 15.41
N GLY A 87 -18.79 -15.37 16.31
CA GLY A 87 -18.18 -15.68 17.60
C GLY A 87 -16.77 -16.25 17.47
N ILE A 88 -16.01 -15.85 16.46
CA ILE A 88 -14.63 -16.28 16.22
C ILE A 88 -13.63 -15.16 16.56
N GLU A 89 -12.37 -15.51 16.75
CA GLU A 89 -11.34 -14.54 17.15
C GLU A 89 -10.96 -13.61 15.98
N TYR A 90 -10.87 -12.31 16.27
CA TYR A 90 -10.32 -11.32 15.34
C TYR A 90 -8.99 -10.78 15.88
N ILE A 91 -7.93 -10.92 15.07
CA ILE A 91 -6.57 -10.51 15.41
C ILE A 91 -6.17 -9.38 14.44
N ASN A 92 -5.98 -8.18 14.95
CA ASN A 92 -5.31 -7.13 14.19
C ASN A 92 -3.80 -7.41 14.21
N ALA A 93 -3.32 -8.04 13.13
CA ALA A 93 -1.94 -8.50 12.98
C ALA A 93 -1.07 -7.46 12.24
N MET A 94 -1.63 -6.30 11.90
CA MET A 94 -0.92 -5.22 11.23
C MET A 94 -0.06 -4.44 12.23
N ARG A 95 1.23 -4.27 11.94
CA ARG A 95 2.08 -3.34 12.69
C ARG A 95 1.73 -1.94 12.25
N ASN A 96 1.16 -1.13 13.15
CA ASN A 96 0.91 0.28 12.88
C ASN A 96 2.22 0.92 12.38
N PRO A 97 2.27 1.40 11.13
CA PRO A 97 3.47 2.05 10.62
C PRO A 97 3.77 3.26 11.49
N LYS A 98 5.00 3.33 12.00
CA LYS A 98 5.50 4.50 12.70
C LYS A 98 6.38 5.28 11.74
N LEU A 99 6.18 6.59 11.73
CA LEU A 99 7.13 7.50 11.11
C LEU A 99 8.28 7.68 12.11
N ASP A 100 9.40 7.00 11.89
CA ASP A 100 10.57 7.01 12.78
C ASP A 100 11.74 7.68 12.05
N SER A 101 11.69 9.01 11.96
CA SER A 101 12.73 9.81 11.33
C SER A 101 12.69 11.25 11.85
N ASP A 102 13.88 11.80 12.10
CA ASP A 102 14.09 13.18 12.52
C ASP A 102 14.25 14.15 11.33
N TYR A 103 14.02 13.68 10.09
CA TYR A 103 14.19 14.52 8.91
C TYR A 103 13.18 15.66 8.89
N GLU A 104 13.67 16.91 9.00
CA GLU A 104 12.83 18.12 9.04
C GLU A 104 12.00 18.35 7.77
N GLY A 105 12.38 17.73 6.65
CA GLY A 105 11.65 17.83 5.38
C GLY A 105 10.40 16.96 5.29
N ILE A 106 10.04 16.23 6.35
CA ILE A 106 8.82 15.43 6.38
C ILE A 106 7.60 16.33 6.62
N ILE A 107 6.57 16.14 5.79
CA ILE A 107 5.28 16.81 5.92
C ILE A 107 4.20 15.74 6.00
N VAL A 108 3.56 15.63 7.17
CA VAL A 108 2.51 14.66 7.42
C VAL A 108 1.15 15.28 7.07
N VAL A 109 0.34 14.57 6.30
CA VAL A 109 -1.03 14.96 5.93
C VAL A 109 -1.98 13.78 6.07
N GLU A 110 -3.28 14.05 6.25
CA GLU A 110 -4.28 13.02 6.46
C GLU A 110 -4.92 12.53 5.17
N THR A 111 -4.98 13.35 4.12
CA THR A 111 -5.72 13.00 2.90
C THR A 111 -4.89 13.16 1.62
N TYR A 112 -5.36 12.56 0.52
CA TYR A 112 -4.73 12.73 -0.79
C TYR A 112 -4.89 14.15 -1.31
N GLU A 113 -6.00 14.78 -0.97
CA GLU A 113 -6.34 16.15 -1.34
C GLU A 113 -5.42 17.16 -0.63
N GLU A 114 -5.14 16.95 0.66
CA GLU A 114 -4.12 17.71 1.39
C GLU A 114 -2.72 17.48 0.83
N ALA A 115 -2.37 16.24 0.50
CA ALA A 115 -1.09 15.94 -0.14
C ALA A 115 -0.94 16.64 -1.49
N ALA A 116 -1.99 16.68 -2.32
CA ALA A 116 -1.99 17.38 -3.59
C ALA A 116 -1.86 18.89 -3.41
N ALA A 117 -2.60 19.47 -2.45
CA ALA A 117 -2.49 20.88 -2.11
C ALA A 117 -1.07 21.26 -1.67
N LYS A 118 -0.44 20.42 -0.83
CA LYS A 118 0.93 20.65 -0.38
C LYS A 118 1.95 20.44 -1.50
N ALA A 119 1.77 19.41 -2.32
CA ALA A 119 2.62 19.13 -3.47
C ALA A 119 2.58 20.24 -4.53
N ALA A 120 1.50 21.05 -4.57
CA ALA A 120 1.38 22.19 -5.49
C ALA A 120 2.38 23.32 -5.21
N GLU A 121 2.95 23.38 -4.00
CA GLU A 121 4.01 24.33 -3.62
C GLU A 121 5.37 23.99 -4.27
N PHE A 122 5.50 22.81 -4.86
CA PHE A 122 6.74 22.27 -5.41
C PHE A 122 6.71 22.24 -6.96
N SER A 123 7.90 22.15 -7.56
CA SER A 123 8.08 22.26 -9.01
C SER A 123 8.11 20.91 -9.73
N SER A 124 8.64 19.87 -9.08
CA SER A 124 8.80 18.52 -9.63
C SER A 124 8.49 17.47 -8.55
N VAL A 125 7.39 16.76 -8.71
CA VAL A 125 6.85 15.88 -7.66
C VAL A 125 6.95 14.42 -8.08
N LEU A 126 7.59 13.58 -7.27
CA LEU A 126 7.57 12.13 -7.44
C LEU A 126 6.39 11.52 -6.66
N LEU A 127 5.38 11.03 -7.37
CA LEU A 127 4.25 10.31 -6.78
C LEU A 127 4.58 8.81 -6.64
N THR A 128 4.66 8.33 -5.41
CA THR A 128 4.90 6.91 -5.08
C THR A 128 3.66 6.23 -4.47
N ILE A 129 2.48 6.79 -4.72
CA ILE A 129 1.19 6.37 -4.15
C ILE A 129 0.44 5.32 -4.99
N GLY A 130 1.02 4.92 -6.13
CA GLY A 130 0.37 4.07 -7.13
C GLY A 130 -0.70 4.80 -7.95
N SER A 131 -1.49 4.05 -8.72
CA SER A 131 -2.44 4.59 -9.71
C SER A 131 -3.86 4.82 -9.19
N ASN A 132 -4.19 4.35 -7.97
CA ASN A 132 -5.58 4.31 -7.51
C ASN A 132 -6.17 5.67 -7.08
N ARG A 133 -5.32 6.60 -6.64
CA ARG A 133 -5.72 7.92 -6.13
C ARG A 133 -4.96 9.05 -6.84
N ILE A 134 -4.53 8.79 -8.07
CA ILE A 134 -3.84 9.76 -8.92
C ILE A 134 -4.75 10.92 -9.34
N ASP A 135 -6.05 10.69 -9.33
CA ASP A 135 -7.08 11.67 -9.65
C ASP A 135 -7.05 12.89 -8.71
N ALA A 136 -6.65 12.72 -7.45
CA ALA A 136 -6.44 13.81 -6.51
C ALA A 136 -5.33 14.79 -6.97
N PHE A 137 -4.43 14.36 -7.85
CA PHE A 137 -3.27 15.13 -8.32
C PHE A 137 -3.46 15.71 -9.73
N LYS A 138 -4.66 15.61 -10.33
CA LYS A 138 -4.94 16.06 -11.70
C LYS A 138 -4.53 17.50 -11.97
N GLU A 139 -4.81 18.41 -11.05
CA GLU A 139 -4.52 19.85 -11.20
C GLU A 139 -3.02 20.17 -11.26
N ILE A 140 -2.18 19.30 -10.71
CA ILE A 140 -0.72 19.46 -10.71
C ILE A 140 0.00 18.37 -11.51
N ILE A 141 -0.74 17.54 -12.26
CA ILE A 141 -0.20 16.33 -12.88
C ILE A 141 0.94 16.63 -13.86
N SER A 142 0.96 17.81 -14.48
CA SER A 142 2.02 18.27 -15.38
C SER A 142 3.39 18.42 -14.71
N ARG A 143 3.43 18.53 -13.37
CA ARG A 143 4.64 18.58 -12.54
C ARG A 143 4.99 17.23 -11.92
N CYS A 144 4.13 16.23 -12.07
CA CYS A 144 4.27 14.95 -11.41
C CYS A 144 4.99 13.94 -12.29
N THR A 145 5.88 13.15 -11.70
CA THR A 145 6.30 11.85 -12.23
C THR A 145 5.68 10.78 -11.35
N VAL A 146 5.00 9.80 -11.94
CA VAL A 146 4.19 8.82 -11.24
C VAL A 146 4.83 7.45 -11.33
N ARG A 147 5.17 6.87 -10.18
CA ARG A 147 5.65 5.50 -10.09
C ARG A 147 4.50 4.54 -9.79
N ILE A 148 4.29 3.58 -10.67
CA ILE A 148 3.20 2.60 -10.61
C ILE A 148 3.71 1.19 -10.86
N LEU A 149 2.93 0.18 -10.45
CA LEU A 149 3.13 -1.18 -10.92
C LEU A 149 2.90 -1.27 -12.44
N PRO A 150 3.62 -2.15 -13.15
CA PRO A 150 3.59 -2.25 -14.62
C PRO A 150 2.33 -2.97 -15.14
N PHE A 151 1.16 -2.59 -14.64
CA PHE A 151 -0.13 -3.07 -15.13
C PHE A 151 -0.71 -2.07 -16.13
N GLU A 152 -1.27 -2.57 -17.23
CA GLU A 152 -1.94 -1.76 -18.25
C GLU A 152 -3.02 -0.85 -17.63
N LYS A 153 -3.83 -1.41 -16.72
CA LYS A 153 -4.85 -0.64 -15.99
C LYS A 153 -4.27 0.48 -15.14
N SER A 154 -3.08 0.29 -14.56
CA SER A 154 -2.41 1.36 -13.80
C SER A 154 -1.94 2.47 -14.72
N ILE A 155 -1.38 2.13 -15.88
CA ILE A 155 -0.98 3.10 -16.90
C ILE A 155 -2.21 3.87 -17.38
N GLN A 156 -3.30 3.18 -17.70
CA GLN A 156 -4.56 3.78 -18.15
C GLN A 156 -5.09 4.82 -17.15
N LYS A 157 -5.15 4.50 -15.85
CA LYS A 157 -5.57 5.46 -14.81
C LYS A 157 -4.71 6.73 -14.78
N CYS A 158 -3.40 6.59 -14.98
CA CYS A 158 -2.50 7.74 -15.04
C CYS A 158 -2.81 8.60 -16.27
N ARG A 159 -3.08 7.97 -17.42
CA ARG A 159 -3.46 8.65 -18.66
C ARG A 159 -4.80 9.40 -18.51
N GLU A 160 -5.79 8.78 -17.89
CA GLU A 160 -7.09 9.40 -17.58
C GLU A 160 -6.97 10.59 -16.60
N ALA A 161 -5.93 10.58 -15.76
CA ALA A 161 -5.59 11.71 -14.88
C ALA A 161 -4.73 12.79 -15.56
N GLY A 162 -4.40 12.64 -16.85
CA GLY A 162 -3.67 13.64 -17.62
C GLY A 162 -2.14 13.48 -17.63
N ALA A 163 -1.59 12.44 -17.02
CA ALA A 163 -0.14 12.19 -17.02
C ALA A 163 0.36 11.77 -18.41
N GLU A 164 1.40 12.43 -18.93
CA GLU A 164 2.13 12.04 -20.14
C GLU A 164 2.87 10.71 -19.97
N TYR A 165 3.09 9.95 -21.05
CA TYR A 165 3.84 8.67 -20.95
C TYR A 165 5.23 8.84 -20.35
N ARG A 166 5.92 9.94 -20.66
CA ARG A 166 7.24 10.26 -20.07
C ARG A 166 7.20 10.50 -18.56
N GLN A 167 6.02 10.79 -18.01
CA GLN A 167 5.82 10.99 -16.58
C GLN A 167 5.50 9.69 -15.86
N ILE A 168 5.33 8.56 -16.56
CA ILE A 168 4.94 7.29 -15.96
C ILE A 168 6.16 6.38 -15.87
N ILE A 169 6.48 5.98 -14.63
CA ILE A 169 7.52 5.00 -14.34
C ILE A 169 6.83 3.71 -13.88
N ALA A 170 6.71 2.77 -14.81
CA ALA A 170 6.10 1.46 -14.57
C ALA A 170 7.17 0.46 -14.09
N MET A 171 7.19 0.16 -12.80
CA MET A 171 8.17 -0.75 -12.20
C MET A 171 7.66 -1.40 -10.92
N GLN A 172 8.24 -2.55 -10.59
CA GLN A 172 7.92 -3.31 -9.39
C GLN A 172 9.05 -3.16 -8.37
N GLY A 173 8.68 -2.76 -7.14
CA GLY A 173 9.58 -2.68 -6.00
C GLY A 173 9.66 -3.99 -5.19
N PRO A 174 10.25 -3.97 -3.98
CA PRO A 174 10.73 -2.79 -3.24
C PRO A 174 11.95 -2.10 -3.89
N PHE A 175 12.19 -0.84 -3.53
CA PHE A 175 13.30 -0.05 -4.07
C PHE A 175 14.22 0.40 -2.95
N SER A 176 15.52 0.27 -3.16
CA SER A 176 16.52 0.72 -2.19
C SER A 176 16.57 2.25 -2.12
N GLU A 177 17.14 2.74 -1.03
CA GLU A 177 17.42 4.14 -0.77
C GLU A 177 18.26 4.79 -1.89
N GLU A 178 19.28 4.09 -2.38
CA GLU A 178 20.14 4.56 -3.49
C GLU A 178 19.36 4.70 -4.78
N PHE A 179 18.46 3.75 -5.06
CA PHE A 179 17.63 3.80 -6.27
C PHE A 179 16.65 4.99 -6.21
N ASN A 180 15.96 5.17 -5.08
CA ASN A 180 15.06 6.31 -4.90
C ASN A 180 15.84 7.63 -5.03
N THR A 181 17.03 7.72 -4.43
CA THR A 181 17.91 8.90 -4.53
C THR A 181 18.32 9.19 -5.98
N ALA A 182 18.76 8.17 -6.72
CA ALA A 182 19.16 8.32 -8.12
C ALA A 182 17.99 8.77 -8.99
N LEU A 183 16.81 8.16 -8.80
CA LEU A 183 15.61 8.52 -9.53
C LEU A 183 15.19 9.97 -9.26
N MET A 184 15.15 10.39 -7.99
CA MET A 184 14.79 11.76 -7.61
C MET A 184 15.76 12.78 -8.21
N LYS A 185 17.06 12.46 -8.28
CA LYS A 185 18.06 13.32 -8.94
C LYS A 185 17.83 13.41 -10.44
N GLU A 186 17.55 12.29 -11.11
CA GLU A 186 17.32 12.24 -12.57
C GLU A 186 16.14 13.13 -12.97
N ILE A 187 15.02 13.02 -12.27
CA ILE A 187 13.81 13.81 -12.55
C ILE A 187 13.79 15.17 -11.83
N ARG A 188 14.86 15.49 -11.08
CA ARG A 188 15.01 16.70 -10.26
C ARG A 188 13.81 16.93 -9.34
N ALA A 189 13.33 15.87 -8.69
CA ALA A 189 12.21 15.95 -7.78
C ALA A 189 12.59 16.79 -6.55
N ASP A 190 11.81 17.83 -6.26
CA ASP A 190 11.92 18.66 -5.06
C ASP A 190 10.88 18.26 -4.00
N ALA A 191 9.92 17.38 -4.35
CA ALA A 191 9.07 16.67 -3.41
C ALA A 191 8.80 15.21 -3.82
N LEU A 192 8.58 14.36 -2.82
CA LEU A 192 8.10 13.00 -2.98
C LEU A 192 6.80 12.84 -2.17
N VAL A 193 5.76 12.33 -2.81
CA VAL A 193 4.50 11.98 -2.12
C VAL A 193 4.46 10.48 -1.92
N THR A 194 4.22 10.06 -0.69
CA THR A 194 4.09 8.65 -0.34
C THR A 194 3.00 8.41 0.69
N LYS A 195 2.71 7.13 0.91
CA LYS A 195 1.80 6.70 1.97
C LYS A 195 2.62 6.26 3.17
N LEU A 196 2.11 6.55 4.36
CA LEU A 196 2.55 5.89 5.58
C LEU A 196 2.28 4.39 5.40
N SER A 197 3.31 3.68 4.96
CA SER A 197 3.25 2.25 4.68
C SER A 197 4.04 1.51 5.75
N GLY A 198 3.62 0.28 6.07
CA GLY A 198 4.37 -0.60 6.97
C GLY A 198 5.86 -0.69 6.59
N ASP A 199 6.70 -1.19 7.48
CA ASP A 199 8.16 -1.32 7.31
C ASP A 199 8.54 -1.87 5.92
N SER A 200 7.69 -2.73 5.35
CA SER A 200 7.92 -3.39 4.09
C SER A 200 7.45 -2.65 2.82
N GLY A 201 6.79 -1.49 2.96
CA GLY A 201 6.37 -0.59 1.87
C GLY A 201 7.47 0.36 1.38
N GLY A 202 8.68 0.20 1.90
CA GLY A 202 9.86 0.98 1.55
C GLY A 202 9.81 2.42 2.04
N LEU A 203 9.00 2.71 3.08
CA LEU A 203 8.79 4.08 3.58
C LEU A 203 10.12 4.71 4.00
N GLN A 204 10.92 3.98 4.78
CA GLN A 204 12.20 4.47 5.27
C GLN A 204 13.14 4.82 4.11
N GLU A 205 13.28 3.93 3.13
CA GLU A 205 14.13 4.15 1.94
C GLU A 205 13.68 5.37 1.11
N LYS A 206 12.40 5.73 1.15
CA LYS A 206 11.88 6.95 0.53
C LYS A 206 12.20 8.19 1.36
N ILE A 207 12.07 8.12 2.68
CA ILE A 207 12.41 9.22 3.60
C ILE A 207 13.91 9.53 3.52
N ASP A 208 14.76 8.52 3.64
CA ASP A 208 16.21 8.64 3.57
C ASP A 208 16.67 9.22 2.21
N ALA A 209 16.01 8.83 1.12
CA ALA A 209 16.26 9.41 -0.20
C ALA A 209 15.85 10.89 -0.27
N CYS A 210 14.74 11.29 0.37
CA CYS A 210 14.35 12.69 0.48
C CYS A 210 15.37 13.49 1.28
N GLU A 211 15.89 12.94 2.38
CA GLU A 211 16.95 13.56 3.18
C GLU A 211 18.23 13.78 2.35
N LYS A 212 18.70 12.74 1.65
CA LYS A 212 19.89 12.83 0.77
C LYS A 212 19.74 13.82 -0.38
N THR A 213 18.52 14.04 -0.85
CA THR A 213 18.22 14.98 -1.93
C THR A 213 17.76 16.35 -1.44
N LYS A 214 17.54 16.51 -0.13
CA LYS A 214 16.93 17.69 0.51
C LYS A 214 15.54 18.03 -0.05
N ALA A 215 14.84 17.02 -0.56
CA ALA A 215 13.48 17.15 -1.08
C ALA A 215 12.46 17.01 0.07
N ALA A 216 11.27 17.58 -0.10
CA ALA A 216 10.20 17.37 0.85
C ALA A 216 9.63 15.94 0.76
N CYS A 217 9.35 15.31 1.89
CA CYS A 217 8.68 14.01 1.96
C CYS A 217 7.25 14.18 2.47
N ILE A 218 6.28 14.19 1.57
CA ILE A 218 4.86 14.31 1.92
C ILE A 218 4.29 12.93 2.20
N VAL A 219 3.93 12.66 3.46
CA VAL A 219 3.47 11.35 3.93
C VAL A 219 1.98 11.40 4.26
N ILE A 220 1.19 10.62 3.52
CA ILE A 220 -0.26 10.48 3.71
C ILE A 220 -0.53 9.41 4.77
N THR A 221 -1.26 9.75 5.83
CA THR A 221 -1.61 8.83 6.94
C THR A 221 -3.04 8.28 6.86
N GLY A 222 -3.94 8.95 6.13
CA GLY A 222 -5.37 8.59 6.03
C GLY A 222 -5.87 8.40 4.59
N GLY A 223 -6.88 7.53 4.46
CA GLY A 223 -7.46 7.11 3.17
C GLY A 223 -8.81 7.73 2.87
#